data_AF-A0A9W6ARR7-F1
#
_entry.id   AF-A0A9W6ARR7-F1
#
_cell.length_a   1.000
_cell.length_b   1.000
_cell.length_c   1.000
_cell.angle_alpha   90.00
_cell.angle_beta   90.00
_cell.angle_gamma   90.00
#
_symmetry.space_group_name_H-M   'P 1'
#
loop_
_entity.id
_entity.type
_entity.pdbx_description
1 polymer ?
#
loop_
_entity_poly.entity_id
_entity_poly.type
_entity_poly.pdbx_seq_one_letter_code
_entity_poly.pdbx_strand_id
1 'polypeptide(L)'
;MAITTLILFASDDDTLLSPEERNRLSSFSCNDGYSPPDASPWTAVLTHGLQLGAEYFGSQDPLVGSLSANAIRGFTEACTIEYRMEQGDLPLHLTTHGKPHPSSEWCAAEAFPGYLRSMSGISFHYIPPIFKYSRTEEVPSPYWLGVAPVVRNFIDYTNDLLSYPKEVLDGEIRNYLLLATRAGRVAGRSSRFGSKLWTFRDTFCETLENVQNIVFALDRAFTSYMPADNNAPEDNNKTQDDPNAQLAAKCWFSFRQNFISFHLESKRIVCTKAQAH
;
A
#
# COMPACT_ATOMS: atom_id res chain seq x y z
N MET A 1 1.96 4.24 -18.36
CA MET A 1 1.81 5.09 -17.16
C MET A 1 0.35 5.28 -16.83
N ALA A 2 -0.38 6.21 -17.46
CA ALA A 2 -1.83 6.34 -17.24
C ALA A 2 -2.57 5.00 -17.39
N ILE A 3 -2.26 4.20 -18.43
CA ILE A 3 -2.89 2.89 -18.67
C ILE A 3 -2.56 1.85 -17.57
N THR A 4 -1.29 1.68 -17.19
CA THR A 4 -0.89 0.70 -16.15
C THR A 4 -1.40 1.08 -14.77
N THR A 5 -1.29 2.36 -14.42
CA THR A 5 -1.85 2.93 -13.19
C THR A 5 -3.39 2.85 -13.20
N LEU A 6 -4.07 3.14 -14.31
CA LEU A 6 -5.53 2.96 -14.43
C LEU A 6 -5.95 1.50 -14.30
N ILE A 7 -5.22 0.56 -14.90
CA ILE A 7 -5.52 -0.88 -14.82
C ILE A 7 -5.39 -1.38 -13.37
N LEU A 8 -4.37 -0.93 -12.64
CA LEU A 8 -4.13 -1.33 -11.25
C LEU A 8 -5.01 -0.56 -10.24
N PHE A 9 -5.31 0.72 -10.50
CA PHE A 9 -6.34 1.45 -9.75
C PHE A 9 -7.73 0.85 -9.99
N ALA A 10 -7.98 0.29 -11.18
CA ALA A 10 -9.24 -0.34 -11.52
C ALA A 10 -9.32 -1.79 -10.98
N SER A 11 -8.21 -2.49 -10.74
CA SER A 11 -8.24 -3.87 -10.21
C SER A 11 -8.70 -4.00 -8.75
N ASP A 12 -8.84 -2.88 -8.03
CA ASP A 12 -9.39 -2.82 -6.66
C ASP A 12 -10.93 -2.63 -6.64
N ASP A 13 -11.57 -2.98 -7.75
CA ASP A 13 -13.01 -2.97 -7.94
C ASP A 13 -13.44 -4.41 -8.20
N ASP A 14 -14.24 -4.99 -7.30
CA ASP A 14 -14.74 -6.36 -7.41
C ASP A 14 -15.52 -6.61 -8.72
N THR A 15 -15.84 -5.54 -9.44
CA THR A 15 -16.50 -5.52 -10.75
C THR A 15 -15.61 -5.85 -11.95
N LEU A 16 -14.28 -5.86 -11.80
CA LEU A 16 -13.36 -5.94 -12.95
C LEU A 16 -12.65 -7.30 -13.15
N LEU A 17 -12.48 -8.09 -12.09
CA LEU A 17 -11.92 -9.44 -12.16
C LEU A 17 -12.97 -10.47 -11.77
N SER A 18 -13.45 -11.22 -12.75
CA SER A 18 -14.38 -12.34 -12.49
C SER A 18 -13.73 -13.41 -11.59
N PRO A 19 -14.51 -14.22 -10.85
CA PRO A 19 -13.96 -15.30 -10.04
C PRO A 19 -13.09 -16.28 -10.84
N GLU A 20 -13.43 -16.54 -12.10
CA GLU A 20 -12.63 -17.37 -13.00
C GLU A 20 -11.25 -16.76 -13.28
N GLU A 21 -11.20 -15.45 -13.51
CA GLU A 21 -9.93 -14.73 -13.72
C GLU A 21 -9.08 -14.68 -12.45
N ARG A 22 -9.67 -14.49 -11.27
CA ARG A 22 -8.95 -14.58 -9.98
C ARG A 22 -8.34 -15.96 -9.77
N ASN A 23 -9.10 -17.02 -10.08
CA ASN A 23 -8.59 -18.38 -10.02
C ASN A 23 -7.46 -18.63 -11.02
N ARG A 24 -7.55 -18.10 -12.25
CA ARG A 24 -6.45 -18.18 -13.24
C ARG A 24 -5.21 -17.41 -12.81
N LEU A 25 -5.39 -16.21 -12.24
CA LEU A 25 -4.30 -15.41 -11.68
C LEU A 25 -3.55 -16.15 -10.57
N SER A 26 -4.23 -17.03 -9.82
CA SER A 26 -3.57 -17.84 -8.80
C SER A 26 -2.50 -18.81 -9.32
N SER A 27 -2.58 -19.14 -10.60
CA SER A 27 -1.58 -19.97 -11.29
C SER A 27 -0.57 -19.13 -12.08
N PHE A 28 -0.72 -17.80 -12.11
CA PHE A 28 0.16 -16.89 -12.85
C PHE A 28 1.58 -16.89 -12.27
N SER A 29 1.71 -16.80 -10.95
CA SER A 29 3.00 -16.79 -10.25
C SER A 29 3.83 -18.06 -10.49
N CYS A 30 3.19 -19.20 -10.75
CA CYS A 30 3.85 -20.47 -11.10
C CYS A 30 4.34 -20.53 -12.55
N ASN A 31 3.85 -19.64 -13.42
CA ASN A 31 4.18 -19.59 -14.85
C ASN A 31 5.03 -18.38 -15.23
N ASP A 32 5.43 -17.57 -14.25
CA ASP A 32 6.16 -16.32 -14.48
C ASP A 32 7.53 -16.62 -15.14
N GLY A 33 7.68 -16.23 -16.41
CA GLY A 33 8.84 -16.55 -17.24
C GLY A 33 8.54 -17.45 -18.46
N TYR A 34 7.36 -18.07 -18.52
CA TYR A 34 6.86 -18.76 -19.70
C TYR A 34 5.52 -18.15 -20.10
N SER A 35 5.36 -17.72 -21.36
CA SER A 35 4.04 -17.35 -21.88
C SER A 35 3.11 -18.55 -21.70
N PRO A 36 2.11 -18.50 -20.80
CA PRO A 36 1.24 -19.64 -20.61
C PRO A 36 0.52 -19.90 -21.94
N PRO A 37 0.32 -21.16 -22.36
CA PRO A 37 -0.42 -21.47 -23.58
C PRO A 37 -1.84 -20.88 -23.60
N ASP A 38 -2.39 -20.54 -22.43
CA ASP A 38 -3.73 -19.95 -22.22
C ASP A 38 -3.68 -18.54 -21.61
N ALA A 39 -2.84 -17.64 -22.14
CA ALA A 39 -2.77 -16.25 -21.65
C ALA A 39 -4.13 -15.52 -21.76
N SER A 40 -4.78 -15.27 -20.61
CA SER A 40 -5.94 -14.38 -20.54
C SER A 40 -5.51 -12.92 -20.77
N PRO A 41 -6.42 -12.02 -21.19
CA PRO A 41 -6.13 -10.59 -21.31
C PRO A 41 -5.47 -10.00 -20.05
N TRP A 42 -5.91 -10.41 -18.86
CA TRP A 42 -5.31 -9.97 -17.59
C TRP A 42 -3.89 -10.48 -17.39
N THR A 43 -3.61 -11.75 -17.66
CA THR A 43 -2.24 -12.28 -17.55
C THR A 43 -1.30 -11.62 -18.56
N ALA A 44 -1.79 -11.30 -19.76
CA ALA A 44 -1.04 -10.54 -20.76
C ALA A 44 -0.79 -9.10 -20.31
N VAL A 45 -1.81 -8.43 -19.77
CA VAL A 45 -1.72 -7.07 -19.22
C VAL A 45 -0.76 -7.00 -18.04
N LEU A 46 -0.77 -7.98 -17.14
CA LEU A 46 0.15 -8.03 -15.99
C LEU A 46 1.58 -8.30 -16.44
N THR A 47 1.79 -9.24 -17.36
CA THR A 47 3.12 -9.54 -17.93
C THR A 47 3.69 -8.32 -18.65
N HIS A 48 2.89 -7.69 -19.51
CA HIS A 48 3.32 -6.53 -20.26
C HIS A 48 3.46 -5.28 -19.37
N GLY A 49 2.55 -5.10 -18.41
CA GLY A 49 2.61 -4.01 -17.42
C GLY A 49 3.85 -4.11 -16.53
N LEU A 50 4.25 -5.33 -16.15
CA LEU A 50 5.50 -5.60 -15.44
C LEU A 50 6.71 -5.19 -16.26
N GLN A 51 6.78 -5.62 -17.53
CA GLN A 51 7.88 -5.26 -18.43
C GLN A 51 7.95 -3.75 -18.66
N LEU A 52 6.82 -3.11 -18.98
CA LEU A 52 6.75 -1.67 -19.21
C LEU A 52 7.11 -0.86 -17.96
N GLY A 53 6.63 -1.28 -16.79
CA GLY A 53 6.97 -0.64 -15.52
C GLY A 53 8.47 -0.79 -15.21
N ALA A 54 9.00 -2.01 -15.32
CA ALA A 54 10.40 -2.30 -15.08
C ALA A 54 11.32 -1.52 -16.01
N GLU A 55 11.02 -1.48 -17.32
CA GLU A 55 11.80 -0.74 -18.31
C GLU A 55 11.70 0.77 -18.07
N TYR A 56 10.50 1.29 -17.86
CA TYR A 56 10.30 2.73 -17.68
C TYR A 56 10.99 3.23 -16.43
N PHE A 57 10.69 2.66 -15.26
CA PHE A 57 11.28 3.09 -13.99
C PHE A 57 12.73 2.66 -13.84
N GLY A 58 13.14 1.56 -14.50
CA GLY A 58 14.51 1.04 -14.48
C GLY A 58 15.46 1.72 -15.47
N SER A 59 14.95 2.63 -16.30
CA SER A 59 15.72 3.27 -17.38
C SER A 59 16.96 4.04 -16.91
N GLN A 60 16.93 4.55 -15.68
CA GLN A 60 18.05 5.27 -15.05
C GLN A 60 18.62 4.51 -13.85
N ASP A 61 17.77 3.83 -13.08
CA ASP A 61 18.16 2.97 -11.97
C ASP A 61 17.43 1.61 -12.03
N PRO A 62 18.10 0.52 -12.43
CA PRO A 62 17.51 -0.82 -12.50
C PRO A 62 16.89 -1.32 -11.19
N LEU A 63 17.33 -0.82 -10.03
CA LEU A 63 16.76 -1.15 -8.73
C LEU A 63 15.31 -0.65 -8.62
N VAL A 64 15.04 0.55 -9.13
CA VAL A 64 13.69 1.15 -9.12
C VAL A 64 12.75 0.39 -10.07
N GLY A 65 13.25 -0.02 -11.24
CA GLY A 65 12.53 -0.92 -12.14
C GLY A 65 12.16 -2.25 -11.47
N SER A 66 13.11 -2.85 -10.76
CA SER A 66 12.92 -4.10 -10.02
C SER A 66 11.90 -3.95 -8.88
N LEU A 67 11.94 -2.83 -8.15
CA LEU A 67 10.96 -2.52 -7.09
C LEU A 67 9.52 -2.51 -7.63
N SER A 68 9.30 -1.82 -8.76
CA SER A 68 8.00 -1.77 -9.43
C SER A 68 7.54 -3.15 -9.92
N ALA A 69 8.45 -3.94 -10.52
CA ALA A 69 8.13 -5.27 -11.02
C ALA A 69 7.73 -6.23 -9.89
N ASN A 70 8.45 -6.19 -8.77
CA ASN A 70 8.18 -7.01 -7.60
C ASN A 70 6.84 -6.68 -6.95
N ALA A 71 6.42 -5.41 -6.99
CA ALA A 71 5.10 -4.99 -6.50
C ALA A 71 3.96 -5.65 -7.28
N ILE A 72 4.08 -5.74 -8.62
CA ILE A 72 3.08 -6.42 -9.47
C ILE A 72 3.05 -7.93 -9.18
N ARG A 73 4.22 -8.56 -8.96
CA ARG A 73 4.26 -9.98 -8.58
C ARG A 73 3.56 -10.21 -7.24
N GLY A 74 3.90 -9.41 -6.23
CA GLY A 74 3.24 -9.47 -4.91
C GLY A 74 1.73 -9.30 -5.01
N PHE A 75 1.24 -8.39 -5.86
CA PHE A 75 -0.19 -8.21 -6.08
C PHE A 75 -0.89 -9.48 -6.57
N THR A 76 -0.30 -10.21 -7.53
CA THR A 76 -0.89 -11.47 -8.02
C THR A 76 -0.96 -12.56 -6.95
N GLU A 77 0.06 -12.64 -6.09
CA GLU A 77 0.04 -13.51 -4.90
C GLU A 77 -1.05 -13.08 -3.92
N ALA A 78 -1.22 -11.78 -3.67
CA ALA A 78 -2.24 -11.26 -2.78
C ALA A 78 -3.66 -11.59 -3.27
N CYS A 79 -3.95 -11.40 -4.56
CA CYS A 79 -5.25 -11.77 -5.16
C CYS A 79 -5.57 -13.26 -4.94
N THR A 80 -4.54 -14.12 -4.97
CA THR A 80 -4.68 -15.56 -4.70
C THR A 80 -5.08 -15.83 -3.26
N ILE A 81 -4.40 -15.17 -2.33
CA ILE A 81 -4.67 -15.29 -0.89
C ILE A 81 -6.09 -14.79 -0.60
N GLU A 82 -6.47 -13.64 -1.14
CA GLU A 82 -7.79 -13.05 -0.98
C GLU A 82 -8.90 -13.94 -1.55
N TYR A 83 -8.68 -14.56 -2.73
CA TYR A 83 -9.59 -15.53 -3.32
C TYR A 83 -9.75 -16.77 -2.45
N ARG A 84 -8.67 -17.33 -1.90
CA ARG A 84 -8.77 -18.48 -0.97
C ARG A 84 -9.56 -18.12 0.29
N MET A 85 -9.30 -16.93 0.85
CA MET A 85 -10.07 -16.42 1.99
C MET A 85 -11.55 -16.21 1.67
N GLU A 86 -11.87 -15.84 0.43
CA GLU A 86 -13.23 -15.75 -0.15
C GLU A 86 -13.95 -17.10 -0.10
N GLN A 87 -13.24 -18.19 -0.35
CA GLN A 87 -13.75 -19.56 -0.32
C GLN A 87 -13.80 -20.16 1.10
N GLY A 88 -13.43 -19.39 2.13
CA GLY A 88 -13.44 -19.82 3.53
C GLY A 88 -12.10 -20.33 4.05
N ASP A 89 -11.05 -20.35 3.23
CA ASP A 89 -9.71 -20.79 3.62
C ASP A 89 -8.93 -19.67 4.33
N LEU A 90 -9.43 -19.23 5.49
CA LEU A 90 -8.69 -18.30 6.31
C LEU A 90 -7.47 -18.97 6.95
N PRO A 91 -6.32 -18.25 7.06
CA PRO A 91 -5.18 -18.74 7.82
C PRO A 91 -5.59 -19.16 9.24
N LEU A 92 -5.15 -20.34 9.68
CA LEU A 92 -5.54 -20.95 10.97
C LEU A 92 -5.30 -20.01 12.17
N HIS A 93 -4.22 -19.22 12.11
CA HIS A 93 -3.86 -18.25 13.14
C HIS A 93 -4.77 -17.01 13.18
N LEU A 94 -5.72 -16.88 12.24
CA LEU A 94 -6.76 -15.84 12.23
C LEU A 94 -8.16 -16.39 12.54
N THR A 95 -8.32 -17.71 12.63
CA THR A 95 -9.62 -18.36 12.91
C THR A 95 -9.75 -18.80 14.36
N THR A 96 -8.64 -19.10 15.02
CA THR A 96 -8.63 -19.62 16.40
C THR A 96 -8.49 -18.47 17.38
N HIS A 97 -9.50 -18.23 18.23
CA HIS A 97 -9.39 -17.25 19.31
C HIS A 97 -8.25 -17.63 20.27
N GLY A 98 -7.24 -16.78 20.38
CA GLY A 98 -6.25 -16.85 21.44
C GLY A 98 -6.89 -16.57 22.80
N LYS A 99 -6.26 -17.06 23.87
CA LYS A 99 -6.61 -16.62 25.22
C LYS A 99 -6.29 -15.12 25.35
N PRO A 100 -7.08 -14.33 26.10
CA PRO A 100 -6.73 -12.95 26.40
C PRO A 100 -5.31 -12.91 26.99
N HIS A 101 -4.43 -12.12 26.39
CA HIS A 101 -3.08 -11.87 26.87
C HIS A 101 -2.84 -10.35 26.98
N PRO A 102 -1.86 -9.89 27.79
CA PRO A 102 -1.56 -8.47 27.91
C PRO A 102 -1.31 -7.83 26.54
N SER A 103 -1.72 -6.58 26.34
CA SER A 103 -1.51 -5.85 25.09
C SER A 103 -0.03 -5.57 24.78
N SER A 104 0.85 -5.79 25.75
CA SER A 104 2.31 -5.70 25.62
C SER A 104 2.95 -6.92 24.96
N GLU A 105 2.23 -8.03 24.80
CA GLU A 105 2.74 -9.24 24.16
C GLU A 105 2.48 -9.22 22.65
N TRP A 106 3.55 -9.38 21.87
CA TRP A 106 3.47 -9.44 20.42
C TRP A 106 2.84 -10.76 19.97
N CYS A 107 1.77 -10.68 19.16
CA CYS A 107 1.18 -11.83 18.50
C CYS A 107 1.55 -11.84 17.01
N ALA A 108 2.17 -12.92 16.53
CA ALA A 108 2.61 -13.05 15.14
C ALA A 108 1.44 -12.96 14.13
N ALA A 109 0.23 -13.36 14.53
CA ALA A 109 -0.96 -13.26 13.68
C ALA A 109 -1.32 -11.80 13.33
N GLU A 110 -0.93 -10.83 14.17
CA GLU A 110 -1.17 -9.41 13.94
C GLU A 110 -0.32 -8.83 12.81
N ALA A 111 0.74 -9.52 12.39
CA ALA A 111 1.54 -9.11 11.24
C ALA A 111 0.85 -9.44 9.90
N PHE A 112 -0.05 -10.43 9.86
CA PHE A 112 -0.65 -10.91 8.61
C PHE A 112 -1.43 -9.83 7.85
N PRO A 113 -2.31 -9.02 8.47
CA PRO A 113 -3.04 -7.97 7.78
C PRO A 113 -2.09 -6.97 7.09
N GLY A 114 -1.02 -6.57 7.77
CA GLY A 114 -0.01 -5.66 7.19
C GLY A 114 0.80 -6.31 6.07
N TYR A 115 1.13 -7.60 6.19
CA TYR A 115 1.79 -8.35 5.14
C TYR A 115 0.93 -8.46 3.88
N LEU A 116 -0.33 -8.93 4.01
CA LEU A 116 -1.26 -9.03 2.89
C LEU A 116 -1.46 -7.67 2.22
N ARG A 117 -1.71 -6.62 3.02
CA ARG A 117 -1.89 -5.25 2.52
C ARG A 117 -0.68 -4.71 1.77
N SER A 118 0.53 -5.03 2.23
CA SER A 118 1.76 -4.60 1.55
C SER A 118 1.93 -5.19 0.15
N MET A 119 1.22 -6.28 -0.15
CA MET A 119 1.19 -6.94 -1.45
C MET A 119 -0.04 -6.53 -2.27
N SER A 120 -1.26 -6.61 -1.69
CA SER A 120 -2.50 -6.24 -2.41
C SER A 120 -2.59 -4.75 -2.72
N GLY A 121 -1.95 -3.91 -1.91
CA GLY A 121 -1.95 -2.47 -2.12
C GLY A 121 -1.15 -1.96 -3.31
N ILE A 122 -0.28 -2.80 -3.87
CA ILE A 122 0.63 -2.48 -4.97
C ILE A 122 1.39 -1.15 -4.79
N SER A 123 1.53 -0.67 -3.55
CA SER A 123 2.05 0.66 -3.23
C SER A 123 3.50 0.88 -3.69
N PHE A 124 4.31 -0.17 -3.70
CA PHE A 124 5.67 -0.11 -4.25
C PHE A 124 5.72 0.13 -5.78
N HIS A 125 4.62 -0.08 -6.50
CA HIS A 125 4.48 0.34 -7.90
C HIS A 125 4.08 1.82 -8.02
N TYR A 126 3.36 2.37 -7.03
CA TYR A 126 2.95 3.77 -7.00
C TYR A 126 4.05 4.72 -6.51
N ILE A 127 5.05 4.22 -5.80
CA ILE A 127 6.15 5.03 -5.28
C ILE A 127 7.05 5.62 -6.39
N PRO A 128 7.57 4.84 -7.36
CA PRO A 128 8.44 5.39 -8.40
C PRO A 128 7.84 6.58 -9.18
N PRO A 129 6.56 6.58 -9.59
CA PRO A 129 5.90 7.75 -10.18
C PRO A 129 5.97 9.04 -9.36
N ILE A 130 6.04 8.98 -8.03
CA ILE A 130 6.16 10.16 -7.17
C ILE A 130 7.45 10.92 -7.47
N PHE A 131 8.50 10.16 -7.77
CA PHE A 131 9.86 10.65 -7.91
C PHE A 131 10.35 10.67 -9.37
N LYS A 132 9.59 10.11 -10.31
CA LYS A 132 9.90 10.10 -11.76
C LYS A 132 8.78 10.74 -12.56
N TYR A 133 9.00 11.98 -13.01
CA TYR A 133 8.02 12.77 -13.75
C TYR A 133 8.17 12.66 -15.27
N SER A 134 9.32 12.18 -15.76
CA SER A 134 9.50 11.85 -17.18
C SER A 134 10.48 10.68 -17.39
N ARG A 135 10.67 10.23 -18.63
CA ARG A 135 11.65 9.17 -18.93
C ARG A 135 13.08 9.60 -18.56
N THR A 136 13.38 10.88 -18.76
CA THR A 136 14.72 11.45 -18.64
C THR A 136 14.94 12.20 -17.33
N GLU A 137 13.88 12.42 -16.54
CA GLU A 137 13.98 13.22 -15.32
C GLU A 137 13.34 12.50 -14.13
N GLU A 138 14.14 12.30 -13.09
CA GLU A 138 13.74 11.68 -11.82
C GLU A 138 14.59 12.18 -10.66
N VAL A 139 14.07 12.05 -9.45
CA VAL A 139 14.84 12.17 -8.22
C VAL A 139 15.64 10.87 -8.04
N PRO A 140 16.98 10.94 -7.90
CA PRO A 140 17.80 9.76 -7.71
C PRO A 140 17.35 8.92 -6.50
N SER A 141 17.35 7.60 -6.64
CA SER A 141 16.84 6.68 -5.62
C SER A 141 17.43 6.85 -4.21
N PRO A 142 18.70 7.26 -4.00
CA PRO A 142 19.24 7.47 -2.65
C PRO A 142 18.49 8.52 -1.81
N TYR A 143 17.77 9.46 -2.44
CA TYR A 143 17.04 10.53 -1.72
C TYR A 143 15.67 10.09 -1.19
N TRP A 144 15.16 8.92 -1.59
CA TRP A 144 13.80 8.50 -1.21
C TRP A 144 13.67 7.00 -0.92
N LEU A 145 14.54 6.14 -1.46
CA LEU A 145 14.39 4.69 -1.34
C LEU A 145 14.45 4.21 0.12
N GLY A 146 15.27 4.85 0.96
CA GLY A 146 15.37 4.54 2.39
C GLY A 146 14.08 4.78 3.18
N VAL A 147 13.17 5.63 2.67
CA VAL A 147 11.86 5.90 3.29
C VAL A 147 10.70 5.26 2.52
N ALA A 148 10.97 4.54 1.42
CA ALA A 148 9.93 3.91 0.60
C ALA A 148 8.98 2.98 1.40
N PRO A 149 9.43 2.16 2.38
CA PRO A 149 8.51 1.35 3.19
C PRO A 149 7.53 2.20 4.03
N VAL A 150 7.94 3.40 4.43
CA VAL A 150 7.11 4.32 5.21
C VAL A 150 6.14 5.07 4.29
N VAL A 151 6.58 5.47 3.10
CA VAL A 151 5.71 6.02 2.04
C VAL A 151 4.64 5.00 1.65
N ARG A 152 5.00 3.72 1.52
CA ARG A 152 4.04 2.63 1.29
C ARG A 152 2.94 2.62 2.34
N ASN A 153 3.31 2.65 3.63
CA ASN A 153 2.32 2.68 4.71
C ASN A 153 1.40 3.90 4.65
N PHE A 154 1.93 5.07 4.24
CA PHE A 154 1.07 6.23 4.02
C PHE A 154 0.03 5.95 2.94
N ILE A 155 0.44 5.42 1.78
CA ILE A 155 -0.45 5.14 0.65
C ILE A 155 -1.52 4.12 1.07
N ASP A 156 -1.09 2.97 1.60
CA ASP A 156 -1.96 1.86 1.99
C ASP A 156 -2.99 2.30 3.04
N TYR A 157 -2.53 2.83 4.19
CA TYR A 157 -3.42 3.14 5.30
C TYR A 157 -4.29 4.38 5.06
N THR A 158 -3.80 5.35 4.29
CA THR A 158 -4.64 6.50 3.90
C THR A 158 -5.74 6.04 2.96
N ASN A 159 -5.43 5.14 2.02
CA ASN A 159 -6.44 4.52 1.17
C ASN A 159 -7.46 3.76 2.06
N ASP A 160 -7.02 2.84 2.92
CA ASP A 160 -7.92 2.06 3.80
C ASP A 160 -8.85 2.94 4.66
N LEU A 161 -8.35 4.04 5.21
CA LEU A 161 -9.15 4.95 6.04
C LEU A 161 -10.19 5.73 5.23
N LEU A 162 -9.83 6.18 4.02
CA LEU A 162 -10.69 7.02 3.19
C LEU A 162 -11.65 6.19 2.34
N SER A 163 -11.25 4.98 1.92
CA SER A 163 -12.06 4.05 1.15
C SER A 163 -13.05 3.28 2.00
N TYR A 164 -12.74 3.01 3.28
CA TYR A 164 -13.53 2.19 4.20
C TYR A 164 -15.07 2.37 4.11
N PRO A 165 -15.64 3.60 4.06
CA PRO A 165 -17.09 3.75 3.98
C PRO A 165 -17.69 3.08 2.74
N LYS A 166 -17.01 3.13 1.59
CA LYS A 166 -17.42 2.43 0.36
C LYS A 166 -17.43 0.91 0.61
N GLU A 167 -16.35 0.41 1.20
CA GLU A 167 -16.07 -1.02 1.34
C GLU A 167 -17.10 -1.69 2.23
N VAL A 168 -17.51 -1.01 3.31
CA VAL A 168 -18.59 -1.50 4.18
C VAL A 168 -19.93 -1.53 3.45
N LEU A 169 -20.24 -0.50 2.65
CA LEU A 169 -21.50 -0.44 1.91
C LEU A 169 -21.56 -1.50 0.80
N ASP A 170 -20.41 -1.86 0.24
CA ASP A 170 -20.28 -2.90 -0.77
C ASP A 170 -20.16 -4.31 -0.15
N GLY A 171 -20.14 -4.40 1.18
CA GLY A 171 -20.09 -5.67 1.91
C GLY A 171 -18.72 -6.35 1.85
N GLU A 172 -17.66 -5.60 1.57
CA GLU A 172 -16.30 -6.11 1.56
C GLU A 172 -15.91 -6.56 2.98
N ILE A 173 -15.57 -7.84 3.12
CA ILE A 173 -15.25 -8.48 4.41
C ILE A 173 -13.75 -8.67 4.66
N ARG A 174 -12.91 -8.23 3.71
CA ARG A 174 -11.49 -8.60 3.62
C ARG A 174 -10.53 -7.41 3.49
N ASN A 175 -11.02 -6.18 3.66
CA ASN A 175 -10.14 -5.04 3.75
C ASN A 175 -9.23 -5.10 4.99
N TYR A 176 -8.16 -4.30 4.94
CA TYR A 176 -7.13 -4.26 5.98
C TYR A 176 -7.73 -4.01 7.37
N LEU A 177 -8.66 -3.07 7.53
CA LEU A 177 -9.23 -2.71 8.84
C LEU A 177 -10.01 -3.87 9.46
N LEU A 178 -10.75 -4.63 8.66
CA LEU A 178 -11.48 -5.81 9.15
C LEU A 178 -10.53 -6.95 9.53
N LEU A 179 -9.50 -7.21 8.72
CA LEU A 179 -8.50 -8.24 9.01
C LEU A 179 -7.66 -7.88 10.23
N ALA A 180 -7.21 -6.64 10.37
CA ALA A 180 -6.52 -6.13 11.54
C ALA A 180 -7.40 -6.20 12.80
N THR A 181 -8.69 -5.88 12.67
CA THR A 181 -9.64 -6.05 13.78
C THR A 181 -9.76 -7.51 14.21
N ARG A 182 -9.88 -8.43 13.25
CA ARG A 182 -9.95 -9.88 13.53
C ARG A 182 -8.65 -10.36 14.18
N ALA A 183 -7.50 -9.96 13.66
CA ALA A 183 -6.20 -10.33 14.20
C ALA A 183 -6.03 -9.82 15.65
N GLY A 184 -6.37 -8.56 15.94
CA GLY A 184 -6.33 -8.01 17.29
C GLY A 184 -7.28 -8.73 18.26
N ARG A 185 -8.48 -9.13 17.81
CA ARG A 185 -9.41 -9.96 18.60
C ARG A 185 -8.86 -11.34 18.89
N VAL A 186 -8.24 -11.97 17.89
CA VAL A 186 -7.64 -13.31 18.02
C VAL A 186 -6.42 -13.26 18.94
N ALA A 187 -5.63 -12.20 18.88
CA ALA A 187 -4.60 -11.89 19.85
C ALA A 187 -5.17 -11.48 21.23
N GLY A 188 -6.49 -11.46 21.43
CA GLY A 188 -7.06 -11.14 22.73
C GLY A 188 -6.77 -9.72 23.22
N ARG A 189 -6.46 -8.77 22.31
CA ARG A 189 -6.30 -7.36 22.67
C ARG A 189 -7.60 -6.84 23.30
N SER A 190 -7.44 -6.08 24.39
CA SER A 190 -8.55 -5.36 25.01
C SER A 190 -8.83 -4.06 24.28
N SER A 191 -10.11 -3.68 24.17
CA SER A 191 -10.48 -2.40 23.57
C SER A 191 -10.11 -1.25 24.49
N ARG A 192 -9.64 -0.13 23.91
CA ARG A 192 -9.41 1.12 24.65
C ARG A 192 -10.70 1.88 24.93
N PHE A 193 -11.83 1.43 24.37
CA PHE A 193 -13.15 2.05 24.49
C PHE A 193 -14.10 1.27 25.41
N GLY A 194 -13.58 0.41 26.30
CA GLY A 194 -14.35 -0.26 27.34
C GLY A 194 -14.98 -1.60 26.96
N SER A 195 -14.84 -2.06 25.70
CA SER A 195 -15.16 -3.44 25.32
C SER A 195 -14.10 -4.41 25.85
N LYS A 196 -14.51 -5.64 26.21
CA LYS A 196 -13.55 -6.70 26.59
C LYS A 196 -12.66 -7.15 25.42
N LEU A 197 -13.15 -7.02 24.20
CA LEU A 197 -12.47 -7.46 22.98
C LEU A 197 -12.17 -6.27 22.07
N TRP A 198 -11.04 -6.32 21.38
CA TRP A 198 -10.66 -5.40 20.32
C TRP A 198 -11.80 -5.17 19.31
N THR A 199 -12.03 -3.93 18.92
CA THR A 199 -13.14 -3.56 18.05
C THR A 199 -12.65 -2.91 16.77
N PHE A 200 -13.55 -2.80 15.80
CA PHE A 200 -13.28 -2.03 14.59
C PHE A 200 -12.87 -0.59 14.90
N ARG A 201 -13.53 0.03 15.89
CA ARG A 201 -13.21 1.39 16.34
C ARG A 201 -11.77 1.48 16.86
N ASP A 202 -11.28 0.46 17.56
CA ASP A 202 -9.89 0.42 18.03
C ASP A 202 -8.93 0.43 16.83
N THR A 203 -9.13 -0.49 15.88
CA THR A 203 -8.32 -0.56 14.64
C THR A 203 -8.36 0.74 13.86
N PHE A 204 -9.55 1.28 13.59
CA PHE A 204 -9.70 2.51 12.82
C PHE A 204 -8.92 3.67 13.44
N CYS A 205 -9.05 3.87 14.76
CA CYS A 205 -8.32 4.93 15.42
C CYS A 205 -6.82 4.67 15.51
N GLU A 206 -6.37 3.43 15.72
CA GLU A 206 -4.95 3.06 15.69
C GLU A 206 -4.36 3.31 14.30
N THR A 207 -5.06 2.94 13.23
CA THR A 207 -4.63 3.21 11.85
C THR A 207 -4.57 4.72 11.56
N LEU A 208 -5.53 5.50 12.05
CA LEU A 208 -5.51 6.97 11.92
C LEU A 208 -4.32 7.59 12.64
N GLU A 209 -4.04 7.17 13.88
CA GLU A 209 -2.88 7.60 14.66
C GLU A 209 -1.57 7.21 13.96
N ASN A 210 -1.51 6.00 13.38
CA ASN A 210 -0.37 5.54 12.60
C ASN A 210 -0.16 6.41 11.35
N VAL A 211 -1.21 6.73 10.59
CA VAL A 211 -1.10 7.62 9.42
C VAL A 211 -0.59 8.99 9.83
N GLN A 212 -1.09 9.56 10.93
CA GLN A 212 -0.60 10.83 11.44
C GLN A 212 0.90 10.78 11.79
N ASN A 213 1.33 9.74 12.51
CA ASN A 213 2.73 9.54 12.86
C ASN A 213 3.62 9.34 11.62
N ILE A 214 3.14 8.59 10.63
CA ILE A 214 3.82 8.39 9.35
C ILE A 214 4.00 9.71 8.61
N VAL A 215 2.96 10.55 8.52
CA VAL A 215 3.05 11.87 7.87
C VAL A 215 4.10 12.72 8.57
N PHE A 216 4.10 12.80 9.90
CA PHE A 216 5.12 13.55 10.64
C PHE A 216 6.53 13.01 10.42
N ALA A 217 6.70 11.68 10.38
CA ALA A 217 7.99 11.05 10.15
C ALA A 217 8.51 11.31 8.73
N LEU A 218 7.65 11.23 7.72
CA LEU A 218 8.00 11.49 6.32
C LEU A 218 8.27 12.97 6.08
N ASP A 219 7.43 13.86 6.62
CA ASP A 219 7.67 15.30 6.55
C ASP A 219 9.01 15.64 7.18
N ARG A 220 9.30 15.07 8.36
CA ARG A 220 10.61 15.22 8.98
C ARG A 220 11.71 14.63 8.10
N ALA A 221 11.58 13.43 7.54
CA ALA A 221 12.63 12.85 6.71
C ALA A 221 12.93 13.72 5.47
N PHE A 222 11.90 14.18 4.76
CA PHE A 222 12.06 15.02 3.58
C PHE A 222 12.44 16.48 3.87
N THR A 223 12.29 16.96 5.11
CA THR A 223 12.71 18.32 5.52
C THR A 223 13.99 18.36 6.36
N SER A 224 14.29 17.30 7.12
CA SER A 224 15.39 17.20 8.10
C SER A 224 16.62 16.48 7.55
N TYR A 225 16.60 16.06 6.27
CA TYR A 225 17.84 15.97 5.49
C TYR A 225 18.43 17.36 5.16
N MET A 226 17.91 18.43 5.78
CA MET A 226 18.67 19.65 6.08
C MET A 226 19.57 19.42 7.29
N PRO A 227 20.87 19.76 7.21
CA PRO A 227 21.82 19.44 8.27
C PRO A 227 21.40 20.17 9.56
N ALA A 228 21.10 19.40 10.60
CA ALA A 228 21.16 19.88 11.96
C ALA A 228 22.64 19.94 12.34
N ASP A 229 23.18 21.16 12.49
CA ASP A 229 24.42 21.32 13.20
C ASP A 229 24.16 21.91 14.58
N ASN A 230 24.82 21.32 15.56
CA ASN A 230 25.17 22.03 16.78
C ASN A 230 26.53 21.57 17.32
N ASN A 231 27.31 20.73 16.61
CA ASN A 231 28.61 20.24 17.13
C ASN A 231 29.61 19.70 16.07
N ALA A 232 29.40 19.86 14.76
CA ALA A 232 30.41 19.47 13.76
C ALA A 232 31.33 20.65 13.40
N PRO A 233 32.65 20.42 13.27
CA PRO A 233 33.60 21.48 12.91
C PRO A 233 33.32 21.97 11.48
N GLU A 234 33.43 23.29 11.30
CA GLU A 234 33.21 24.06 10.08
C GLU A 234 33.98 23.49 8.88
N ASP A 235 33.39 22.52 8.17
CA ASP A 235 33.72 22.25 6.77
C ASP A 235 32.54 21.54 6.07
N ASN A 236 31.81 22.32 5.27
CA ASN A 236 30.77 21.95 4.29
C ASN A 236 29.28 21.93 4.72
N ASN A 237 28.68 23.13 4.80
CA ASN A 237 27.26 23.39 4.56
C ASN A 237 26.81 23.01 3.12
N LYS A 238 26.85 21.74 2.73
CA LYS A 238 26.54 21.31 1.34
C LYS A 238 25.20 20.60 1.14
N THR A 239 24.50 20.20 2.20
CA THR A 239 23.26 19.40 2.06
C THR A 239 21.98 20.24 1.95
N GLN A 240 21.99 21.52 2.38
CA GLN A 240 20.81 22.40 2.28
C GLN A 240 20.56 22.91 0.85
N ASP A 241 21.61 22.96 0.03
CA ASP A 241 21.57 23.38 -1.38
C ASP A 241 21.48 22.20 -2.37
N ASP A 242 21.30 20.97 -1.89
CA ASP A 242 21.19 19.82 -2.79
C ASP A 242 19.85 19.89 -3.57
N PRO A 243 19.89 20.14 -4.89
CA PRO A 243 18.68 20.31 -5.68
C PRO A 243 17.83 19.02 -5.70
N ASN A 244 18.45 17.84 -5.57
CA ASN A 244 17.73 16.56 -5.56
C ASN A 244 16.99 16.35 -4.24
N ALA A 245 17.57 16.75 -3.10
CA ALA A 245 16.89 16.68 -1.80
C ALA A 245 15.67 17.61 -1.77
N GLN A 246 15.82 18.84 -2.28
CA GLN A 246 14.71 19.78 -2.40
C GLN A 246 13.61 19.28 -3.35
N LEU A 247 14.00 18.65 -4.46
CA LEU A 247 13.05 18.07 -5.40
C LEU A 247 12.31 16.87 -4.79
N ALA A 248 13.02 15.98 -4.08
CA ALA A 248 12.41 14.85 -3.36
C ALA A 248 11.32 15.33 -2.37
N ALA A 249 11.62 16.38 -1.60
CA ALA A 249 10.68 16.98 -0.68
C ALA A 249 9.45 17.56 -1.39
N LYS A 250 9.65 18.32 -2.48
CA LYS A 250 8.55 18.86 -3.30
C LYS A 250 7.66 17.75 -3.87
N CYS A 251 8.26 16.68 -4.39
CA CYS A 251 7.55 15.50 -4.88
C CYS A 251 6.70 14.86 -3.78
N TRP A 252 7.28 14.60 -2.61
CA TRP A 252 6.55 14.06 -1.46
C TRP A 252 5.36 14.94 -1.05
N PHE A 253 5.58 16.24 -0.84
CA PHE A 253 4.52 17.15 -0.41
C PHE A 253 3.40 17.26 -1.45
N SER A 254 3.75 17.36 -2.73
CA SER A 254 2.78 17.40 -3.82
C SER A 254 1.95 16.12 -3.86
N PHE A 255 2.61 14.96 -3.83
CA PHE A 255 1.93 13.66 -3.84
C PHE A 255 0.98 13.52 -2.65
N ARG A 256 1.45 13.78 -1.42
CA ARG A 256 0.65 13.64 -0.21
C ARG A 256 -0.65 14.44 -0.28
N GLN A 257 -0.57 15.72 -0.68
CA GLN A 257 -1.75 16.58 -0.77
C GLN A 257 -2.69 16.10 -1.88
N ASN A 258 -2.16 15.82 -3.07
CA ASN A 258 -2.96 15.40 -4.22
C ASN A 258 -3.59 14.02 -4.01
N PHE A 259 -2.93 13.11 -3.30
CA PHE A 259 -3.46 11.79 -2.97
C PHE A 259 -4.67 11.88 -2.03
N ILE A 260 -4.59 12.74 -1.00
CA ILE A 260 -5.71 13.01 -0.10
C ILE A 260 -6.85 13.71 -0.85
N SER A 261 -6.55 14.77 -1.60
CA SER A 261 -7.56 15.48 -2.41
C SER A 261 -8.26 14.54 -3.38
N PHE A 262 -7.51 13.67 -4.07
CA PHE A 262 -8.07 12.66 -4.96
C PHE A 262 -9.10 11.78 -4.24
N HIS A 263 -8.80 11.31 -3.02
CA HIS A 263 -9.76 10.49 -2.27
C HIS A 263 -11.01 11.28 -1.85
N LEU A 264 -10.84 12.55 -1.46
CA LEU A 264 -11.93 13.42 -1.03
C LEU A 264 -12.81 13.93 -2.18
N GLU A 265 -12.30 13.96 -3.41
CA GLU A 265 -13.00 14.45 -4.60
C GLU A 265 -13.51 13.32 -5.50
N SER A 266 -12.95 12.11 -5.35
CA SER A 266 -13.31 10.97 -6.17
C SER A 266 -14.72 10.48 -5.86
N LYS A 267 -15.57 10.45 -6.89
CA LYS A 267 -16.93 9.87 -6.82
C LYS A 267 -16.94 8.38 -6.44
N ARG A 268 -15.81 7.68 -6.60
CA ARG A 268 -15.66 6.29 -6.18
C ARG A 268 -15.59 6.14 -4.66
N ILE A 269 -15.13 7.17 -3.96
CA ILE A 269 -14.86 7.16 -2.52
C ILE A 269 -15.89 8.01 -1.77
N VAL A 270 -16.26 9.17 -2.34
CA VAL A 270 -17.32 10.02 -1.81
C VAL A 270 -18.66 9.34 -2.04
N CYS A 271 -19.22 8.78 -0.97
CA CYS A 271 -20.58 8.24 -0.95
C CYS A 271 -21.62 9.34 -1.23
N THR A 272 -21.98 9.57 -2.50
CA THR A 272 -23.17 10.35 -2.90
C THR A 272 -24.48 9.61 -2.64
N LYS A 273 -24.55 8.70 -1.66
CA LYS A 273 -25.81 8.07 -1.20
C LYS A 273 -26.51 8.85 -0.07
N ALA A 274 -25.96 9.98 0.38
CA ALA A 274 -26.61 10.86 1.36
C ALA A 274 -27.67 11.83 0.76
N GLN A 275 -28.06 11.68 -0.52
CA GLN A 275 -29.02 12.58 -1.20
C GLN A 275 -30.31 11.88 -1.70
N ALA A 276 -30.63 10.68 -1.23
CA ALA A 276 -31.86 9.98 -1.60
C ALA A 276 -32.61 9.45 -0.37
N HIS A 277 -33.08 10.36 0.48
CA HIS A 277 -34.22 10.14 1.38
C HIS A 277 -35.06 11.41 1.46
#